data_AF-A0A1S2LH94-F1
#
_entry.id   AF-A0A1S2LH94-F1
#
_cell.length_a   1.000
_cell.length_b   1.000
_cell.length_c   1.000
_cell.angle_alpha   90.00
_cell.angle_beta   90.00
_cell.angle_gamma   90.00
#
_symmetry.space_group_name_H-M   'P 1'
#
loop_
_entity.id
_entity.type
_entity.pdbx_description
1 polymer ?
#
loop_
_entity_poly.entity_id
_entity_poly.type
_entity_poly.pdbx_seq_one_letter_code
_entity_poly.pdbx_strand_id
1 'polypeptide(L)'
;MVEKASRQFFLFLSKNKLLNNSAKKWGLKFGASNVVAGETIPSVIETVKKLNSQGLICTVDHLGEFVINKDEAIESTDYCVKTLEAIDQAGVNCNLSLKLTQLGLDIDRELCLNNIRRIVQTAKKYNNFVRIDMEDYAHCQETLDIFNELRKDYDNVGTAIQGYLHRAQEDLKDLKGTSVRLIKGAYKESPEVCYQDQTTIYDNYLNLIKQHLLGGSYTAIATHDHRIINELKAFTDGKGIPKTQFEFQFLYGFRTELQREIAKEGYTVRIYVPYGNDWYGYFMRRLAERPQNVSFALRGMIKK
;
A
#
# COMPACT_ATOMS: atom_id res chain seq x y z
N MET A 1 -5.43 6.08 -27.74
CA MET A 1 -3.97 6.18 -28.06
C MET A 1 -3.23 7.13 -27.13
N VAL A 2 -3.74 8.35 -26.90
CA VAL A 2 -3.10 9.35 -26.01
C VAL A 2 -2.92 8.86 -24.56
N GLU A 3 -3.91 8.18 -23.97
CA GLU A 3 -3.82 7.64 -22.59
C GLU A 3 -2.81 6.49 -22.43
N LYS A 4 -2.65 5.64 -23.46
CA LYS A 4 -1.65 4.56 -23.43
C LYS A 4 -0.23 5.11 -23.56
N ALA A 5 -0.04 6.13 -24.41
CA ALA A 5 1.24 6.81 -24.57
C ALA A 5 1.66 7.58 -23.31
N SER A 6 0.72 8.27 -22.62
CA SER A 6 1.01 8.96 -21.37
C SER A 6 1.32 8.01 -20.21
N ARG A 7 0.61 6.89 -20.08
CA ARG A 7 0.92 5.85 -19.08
C ARG A 7 2.33 5.27 -19.26
N GLN A 8 2.71 4.92 -20.49
CA GLN A 8 4.05 4.38 -20.77
C GLN A 8 5.16 5.40 -20.49
N PHE A 9 4.92 6.67 -20.82
CA PHE A 9 5.85 7.76 -20.51
C PHE A 9 6.09 7.92 -19.01
N PHE A 10 5.03 7.98 -18.19
CA PHE A 10 5.18 8.11 -16.73
C PHE A 10 5.79 6.87 -16.07
N LEU A 11 5.49 5.66 -16.57
CA LEU A 11 6.16 4.44 -16.10
C LEU A 11 7.64 4.38 -16.48
N PHE A 12 8.03 4.97 -17.61
CA PHE A 12 9.44 5.11 -17.97
C PHE A 12 10.16 6.10 -17.03
N LEU A 13 9.53 7.26 -16.76
CA LEU A 13 10.09 8.25 -15.84
C LEU A 13 10.24 7.71 -14.41
N SER A 14 9.30 6.88 -13.93
CA SER A 14 9.38 6.31 -12.58
C SER A 14 10.56 5.38 -12.35
N LYS A 15 11.14 4.81 -13.42
CA LYS A 15 12.29 3.92 -13.36
C LYS A 15 13.64 4.63 -13.56
N ASN A 16 13.63 5.95 -13.80
CA ASN A 16 14.85 6.69 -14.13
C ASN A 16 15.58 7.17 -12.85
N LYS A 17 16.72 6.54 -12.54
CA LYS A 17 17.54 6.83 -11.35
C LYS A 17 18.09 8.27 -11.33
N LEU A 18 18.48 8.82 -12.48
CA LEU A 18 19.02 10.18 -12.55
C LEU A 18 17.95 11.23 -12.25
N LEU A 19 16.73 11.01 -12.76
CA LEU A 19 15.59 11.87 -12.47
C LEU A 19 15.14 11.73 -11.01
N ASN A 20 15.13 10.52 -10.47
CA ASN A 20 14.81 10.30 -9.06
C ASN A 20 15.82 11.03 -8.15
N ASN A 21 17.12 10.85 -8.38
CA ASN A 21 18.18 11.53 -7.63
C ASN A 21 18.17 13.06 -7.77
N SER A 22 17.78 13.58 -8.94
CA SER A 22 17.64 15.02 -9.16
C SER A 22 16.40 15.58 -8.46
N ALA A 23 15.30 14.82 -8.44
CA ALA A 23 14.06 15.21 -7.78
C ALA A 23 14.22 15.30 -6.25
N LYS A 24 15.07 14.48 -5.63
CA LYS A 24 15.42 14.59 -4.19
C LYS A 24 15.92 16.00 -3.83
N LYS A 25 16.66 16.66 -4.74
CA LYS A 25 17.19 18.03 -4.52
C LYS A 25 16.15 19.12 -4.65
N TRP A 26 14.99 18.83 -5.23
CA TRP A 26 13.92 19.80 -5.47
C TRP A 26 12.82 19.78 -4.39
N GLY A 27 12.85 18.78 -3.50
CA GLY A 27 11.86 18.54 -2.46
C GLY A 27 10.45 18.27 -3.02
N LEU A 28 9.41 18.28 -2.19
CA LEU A 28 8.00 18.07 -2.58
C LEU A 28 7.35 19.20 -3.44
N LYS A 29 8.11 19.83 -4.34
CA LYS A 29 7.60 20.79 -5.32
C LYS A 29 6.79 20.07 -6.42
N PHE A 30 6.04 20.84 -7.23
CA PHE A 30 5.22 20.32 -8.35
C PHE A 30 4.02 19.42 -7.95
N GLY A 31 3.40 19.67 -6.79
CA GLY A 31 2.17 18.99 -6.37
C GLY A 31 2.37 17.62 -5.71
N ALA A 32 3.62 17.20 -5.48
CA ALA A 32 3.96 15.98 -4.75
C ALA A 32 3.51 16.01 -3.28
N SER A 33 3.44 17.20 -2.66
CA SER A 33 2.91 17.38 -1.30
C SER A 33 1.44 16.96 -1.12
N ASN A 34 0.68 16.84 -2.22
CA ASN A 34 -0.70 16.36 -2.17
C ASN A 34 -0.80 14.83 -2.11
N VAL A 35 0.29 14.10 -2.40
CA VAL A 35 0.29 12.63 -2.48
C VAL A 35 1.33 11.96 -1.58
N VAL A 36 2.24 12.75 -1.01
CA VAL A 36 3.30 12.33 -0.09
C VAL A 36 3.30 13.29 1.09
N ALA A 37 3.25 12.73 2.31
CA ALA A 37 3.01 13.49 3.54
C ALA A 37 4.19 14.35 4.01
N GLY A 38 5.36 14.14 3.42
CA GLY A 38 6.60 14.78 3.84
C GLY A 38 7.80 13.87 3.61
N GLU A 39 8.97 14.37 3.94
CA GLU A 39 10.26 13.69 3.76
C GLU A 39 10.76 13.01 5.04
N THR A 40 10.14 13.30 6.20
CA THR A 40 10.65 12.90 7.52
C THR A 40 9.59 12.25 8.40
N ILE A 41 10.03 11.47 9.40
CA ILE A 41 9.14 10.86 10.40
C ILE A 41 8.26 11.92 11.11
N PRO A 42 8.78 13.05 11.63
CA PRO A 42 7.93 14.08 12.23
C PRO A 42 6.84 14.61 11.28
N SER A 43 7.19 14.83 10.00
CA SER A 43 6.23 15.34 9.01
C SER A 43 5.09 14.37 8.71
N VAL A 44 5.38 13.07 8.64
CA VAL A 44 4.33 12.07 8.43
C VAL A 44 3.47 11.90 9.67
N ILE A 45 4.04 11.99 10.88
CA ILE A 45 3.27 11.95 12.13
C ILE A 45 2.26 13.10 12.22
N GLU A 46 2.64 14.33 11.86
CA GLU A 46 1.71 15.46 11.82
C GLU A 46 0.57 15.25 10.81
N THR A 47 0.89 14.67 9.64
CA THR A 47 -0.14 14.29 8.66
C THR A 47 -1.09 13.24 9.21
N VAL A 48 -0.55 12.22 9.89
CA VAL A 48 -1.37 11.17 10.53
C VAL A 48 -2.27 11.75 11.60
N LYS A 49 -1.78 12.64 12.47
CA LYS A 49 -2.61 13.33 13.48
C LYS A 49 -3.81 14.04 12.86
N LYS A 50 -3.57 14.77 11.77
CA LYS A 50 -4.63 15.47 11.02
C LYS A 50 -5.65 14.53 10.39
N LEU A 51 -5.23 13.35 9.92
CA LEU A 51 -6.13 12.35 9.36
C LEU A 51 -6.93 11.64 10.48
N ASN A 52 -6.28 11.29 11.59
CA ASN A 52 -6.93 10.71 12.76
C ASN A 52 -7.99 11.65 13.36
N SER A 53 -7.74 12.96 13.41
CA SER A 53 -8.74 13.94 13.87
C SER A 53 -9.96 14.04 12.95
N GLN A 54 -9.91 13.48 11.74
CA GLN A 54 -11.02 13.38 10.79
C GLN A 54 -11.73 12.01 10.84
N GLY A 55 -11.37 11.15 11.80
CA GLY A 55 -11.89 9.79 11.90
C GLY A 55 -11.27 8.80 10.90
N LEU A 56 -10.16 9.16 10.26
CA LEU A 56 -9.44 8.30 9.32
C LEU A 56 -8.20 7.70 10.01
N ILE A 57 -8.02 6.38 9.91
CA ILE A 57 -6.80 5.73 10.42
C ILE A 57 -5.75 5.65 9.31
N CYS A 58 -4.49 5.37 9.63
CA CYS A 58 -3.42 5.42 8.66
C CYS A 58 -2.60 4.13 8.55
N THR A 59 -1.87 4.00 7.46
CA THR A 59 -0.68 3.16 7.35
C THR A 59 0.38 3.97 6.65
N VAL A 60 1.59 4.00 7.18
CA VAL A 60 2.70 4.73 6.56
C VAL A 60 3.63 3.78 5.85
N ASP A 61 4.23 4.26 4.77
CA ASP A 61 5.24 3.54 3.97
C ASP A 61 6.43 4.47 3.76
N HIS A 62 7.59 4.07 4.25
CA HIS A 62 8.82 4.78 3.99
C HIS A 62 9.26 4.49 2.56
N LEU A 63 9.37 5.54 1.76
CA LEU A 63 9.84 5.44 0.39
C LEU A 63 11.37 5.35 0.40
N GLY A 64 11.87 4.12 0.34
CA GLY A 64 13.22 3.79 -0.10
C GLY A 64 13.13 2.98 -1.38
N GLU A 65 13.53 3.55 -2.53
CA GLU A 65 13.62 2.79 -3.76
C GLU A 65 15.07 2.32 -4.00
N PHE A 66 15.24 1.11 -4.54
CA PHE A 66 16.52 0.56 -5.01
C PHE A 66 17.54 0.21 -3.92
N VAL A 67 17.11 -0.44 -2.83
CA VAL A 67 18.03 -1.09 -1.88
C VAL A 67 18.82 -2.17 -2.60
N ILE A 68 20.13 -1.99 -2.74
CA ILE A 68 21.01 -2.86 -3.54
C ILE A 68 22.15 -3.49 -2.73
N ASN A 69 22.32 -3.10 -1.47
CA ASN A 69 23.34 -3.66 -0.58
C ASN A 69 22.82 -3.87 0.84
N LYS A 70 23.58 -4.64 1.63
CA LYS A 70 23.18 -5.06 2.98
C LYS A 70 23.02 -3.88 3.95
N ASP A 71 23.86 -2.86 3.83
CA ASP A 71 23.84 -1.69 4.71
C ASP A 71 22.57 -0.85 4.48
N GLU A 72 22.18 -0.63 3.23
CA GLU A 72 20.92 0.05 2.87
C GLU A 72 19.69 -0.71 3.39
N ALA A 73 19.71 -2.05 3.34
CA ALA A 73 18.62 -2.87 3.88
C ALA A 73 18.51 -2.74 5.41
N ILE A 74 19.64 -2.69 6.11
CA ILE A 74 19.70 -2.46 7.56
C ILE A 74 19.22 -1.05 7.90
N GLU A 75 19.63 -0.04 7.13
CA GLU A 75 19.18 1.34 7.31
C GLU A 75 17.65 1.46 7.12
N SER A 76 17.11 0.85 6.07
CA SER A 76 15.65 0.80 5.83
C SER A 76 14.90 0.13 6.99
N THR A 77 15.48 -0.94 7.54
CA THR A 77 14.97 -1.62 8.73
C THR A 77 14.95 -0.70 9.95
N ASP A 78 16.03 0.05 10.18
CA ASP A 78 16.12 1.04 11.26
C ASP A 78 15.06 2.15 11.12
N TYR A 79 14.80 2.63 9.90
CA TYR A 79 13.74 3.60 9.64
C TYR A 79 12.35 3.04 9.96
N CYS A 80 12.08 1.79 9.60
CA CYS A 80 10.82 1.13 9.96
C CYS A 80 10.64 1.05 11.48
N VAL A 81 11.68 0.66 12.22
CA VAL A 81 11.68 0.61 13.69
C VAL A 81 11.43 2.00 14.29
N LYS A 82 12.18 3.03 13.87
CA LYS A 82 12.01 4.41 14.34
C LYS A 82 10.62 4.97 14.05
N THR A 83 10.01 4.55 12.93
CA THR A 83 8.65 4.95 12.57
C THR A 83 7.63 4.35 13.52
N LEU A 84 7.74 3.06 13.85
CA LEU A 84 6.88 2.40 14.82
C LEU A 84 6.99 3.06 16.21
N GLU A 85 8.21 3.38 16.65
CA GLU A 85 8.46 4.11 17.89
C GLU A 85 7.80 5.50 17.89
N ALA A 86 7.92 6.25 16.77
CA ALA A 86 7.31 7.57 16.65
C ALA A 86 5.78 7.53 16.60
N ILE A 87 5.19 6.50 15.99
CA ILE A 87 3.74 6.27 15.97
C ILE A 87 3.24 6.07 17.41
N ASP A 88 3.91 5.20 18.18
CA ASP A 88 3.59 4.93 19.58
C ASP A 88 3.73 6.18 20.46
N GLN A 89 4.89 6.85 20.39
CA GLN A 89 5.16 8.08 21.16
C GLN A 89 4.16 9.19 20.88
N ALA A 90 3.69 9.31 19.63
CA ALA A 90 2.70 10.31 19.24
C ALA A 90 1.26 9.91 19.58
N GLY A 91 1.01 8.65 19.98
CA GLY A 91 -0.33 8.13 20.29
C GLY A 91 -1.28 8.15 19.09
N VAL A 92 -0.75 8.03 17.87
CA VAL A 92 -1.56 8.09 16.64
C VAL A 92 -2.03 6.71 16.17
N ASN A 93 -3.21 6.64 15.56
CA ASN A 93 -3.75 5.41 14.98
C ASN A 93 -3.19 5.20 13.57
N CYS A 94 -2.04 4.51 13.52
CA CYS A 94 -1.31 4.24 12.30
C CYS A 94 -0.57 2.90 12.34
N ASN A 95 -0.63 2.17 11.23
CA ASN A 95 0.15 0.95 11.01
C ASN A 95 1.38 1.24 10.16
N LEU A 96 2.23 0.24 9.95
CA LEU A 96 3.36 0.30 9.01
C LEU A 96 3.10 -0.61 7.80
N SER A 97 3.34 -0.09 6.60
CA SER A 97 3.44 -0.85 5.34
C SER A 97 4.90 -0.85 4.89
N LEU A 98 5.37 -1.96 4.30
CA LEU A 98 6.73 -2.08 3.80
C LEU A 98 6.82 -3.08 2.63
N LYS A 99 7.96 -3.07 1.94
CA LYS A 99 8.29 -3.99 0.85
C LYS A 99 9.52 -4.81 1.23
N LEU A 100 9.53 -6.09 0.90
CA LEU A 100 10.61 -6.99 1.31
C LEU A 100 11.90 -6.73 0.53
N THR A 101 11.81 -6.25 -0.71
CA THR A 101 13.00 -5.80 -1.47
C THR A 101 13.77 -4.70 -0.73
N GLN A 102 13.07 -3.80 -0.03
CA GLN A 102 13.71 -2.77 0.81
C GLN A 102 14.43 -3.35 2.03
N LEU A 103 14.10 -4.57 2.43
CA LEU A 103 14.71 -5.27 3.56
C LEU A 103 15.81 -6.24 3.10
N GLY A 104 16.10 -6.29 1.80
CA GLY A 104 17.17 -7.09 1.21
C GLY A 104 16.73 -8.43 0.62
N LEU A 105 15.45 -8.59 0.25
CA LEU A 105 14.95 -9.82 -0.39
C LEU A 105 15.80 -10.24 -1.61
N ASP A 106 16.18 -9.28 -2.45
CA ASP A 106 16.99 -9.52 -3.66
C ASP A 106 18.49 -9.67 -3.39
N ILE A 107 18.90 -9.52 -2.13
CA ILE A 107 20.32 -9.53 -1.71
C ILE A 107 20.62 -10.82 -0.97
N ASP A 108 19.85 -11.10 0.08
CA ASP A 108 20.08 -12.20 1.01
C ASP A 108 18.78 -12.47 1.77
N ARG A 109 18.19 -13.65 1.51
CA ARG A 109 16.91 -14.04 2.10
C ARG A 109 16.96 -14.07 3.63
N GLU A 110 18.06 -14.53 4.23
CA GLU A 110 18.18 -14.57 5.69
C GLU A 110 18.30 -13.17 6.29
N LEU A 111 19.04 -12.27 5.63
CA LEU A 111 19.08 -10.86 6.01
C LEU A 111 17.66 -10.25 6.00
N CYS A 112 16.92 -10.45 4.91
CA CYS A 112 15.54 -9.97 4.78
C CYS A 112 14.65 -10.48 5.91
N LEU A 113 14.72 -11.77 6.20
CA LEU A 113 13.95 -12.42 7.25
C LEU A 113 14.31 -11.91 8.65
N ASN A 114 15.60 -11.71 8.94
CA ASN A 114 16.05 -11.14 10.22
C ASN A 114 15.59 -9.68 10.38
N ASN A 115 15.67 -8.90 9.30
CA ASN A 115 15.20 -7.52 9.25
C ASN A 115 13.69 -7.42 9.53
N ILE A 116 12.86 -8.19 8.81
CA ILE A 116 11.41 -8.14 9.02
C ILE A 116 11.00 -8.68 10.40
N ARG A 117 11.69 -9.70 10.95
CA ARG A 117 11.45 -10.16 12.33
C ARG A 117 11.66 -9.03 13.33
N ARG A 118 12.75 -8.27 13.21
CA ARG A 118 13.03 -7.12 14.08
C ARG A 118 11.91 -6.06 14.00
N ILE A 119 11.40 -5.78 12.81
CA ILE A 119 10.31 -4.81 12.61
C ILE A 119 9.01 -5.32 13.22
N VAL A 120 8.60 -6.56 12.93
CA VAL A 120 7.34 -7.14 13.43
C VAL A 120 7.37 -7.30 14.96
N GLN A 121 8.52 -7.69 15.53
CA GLN A 121 8.71 -7.76 16.98
C GLN A 121 8.61 -6.37 17.63
N THR A 122 9.18 -5.33 17.00
CA THR A 122 9.02 -3.95 17.43
C THR A 122 7.56 -3.51 17.38
N ALA A 123 6.86 -3.81 16.29
CA ALA A 123 5.43 -3.49 16.18
C ALA A 123 4.62 -4.19 17.28
N LYS A 124 4.93 -5.45 17.59
CA LYS A 124 4.26 -6.22 18.65
C LYS A 124 4.43 -5.59 20.03
N LYS A 125 5.63 -5.09 20.34
CA LYS A 125 5.94 -4.35 21.59
C LYS A 125 5.01 -3.13 21.77
N TYR A 126 4.63 -2.47 20.68
CA TYR A 126 3.77 -1.29 20.68
C TYR A 126 2.31 -1.60 20.31
N ASN A 127 1.89 -2.87 20.36
CA ASN A 127 0.56 -3.33 19.94
C ASN A 127 0.13 -2.80 18.55
N ASN A 128 1.09 -2.76 17.63
CA ASN A 128 0.93 -2.25 16.28
C ASN A 128 1.07 -3.39 15.25
N PHE A 129 0.64 -3.12 14.02
CA PHE A 129 0.52 -4.07 12.93
C PHE A 129 1.40 -3.68 11.74
N VAL A 130 2.00 -4.69 11.11
CA VAL A 130 2.83 -4.54 9.91
C VAL A 130 2.15 -5.19 8.71
N ARG A 131 2.03 -4.45 7.61
CA ARG A 131 1.61 -4.98 6.31
C ARG A 131 2.82 -5.16 5.40
N ILE A 132 3.05 -6.40 4.97
CA ILE A 132 3.94 -6.69 3.85
C ILE A 132 3.17 -6.38 2.56
N ASP A 133 3.63 -5.39 1.81
CA ASP A 133 3.07 -5.05 0.52
C ASP A 133 3.51 -6.08 -0.53
N MET A 134 2.61 -6.42 -1.43
CA MET A 134 2.93 -7.30 -2.56
C MET A 134 3.58 -6.52 -3.69
N GLU A 135 4.71 -7.04 -4.17
CA GLU A 135 5.52 -6.41 -5.22
C GLU A 135 5.13 -6.95 -6.60
N ASP A 136 6.05 -6.99 -7.56
CA ASP A 136 5.80 -7.58 -8.88
C ASP A 136 5.67 -9.11 -8.82
N TYR A 137 5.23 -9.71 -9.93
CA TYR A 137 4.95 -11.14 -10.00
C TYR A 137 6.11 -12.04 -9.56
N ALA A 138 7.36 -11.65 -9.84
CA ALA A 138 8.54 -12.46 -9.52
C ALA A 138 8.74 -12.61 -8.00
N HIS A 139 8.25 -11.66 -7.22
CA HIS A 139 8.40 -11.64 -5.76
C HIS A 139 7.20 -12.24 -5.02
N CYS A 140 6.11 -12.61 -5.71
CA CYS A 140 4.90 -13.09 -5.05
C CYS A 140 5.13 -14.32 -4.17
N GLN A 141 5.82 -15.33 -4.72
CA GLN A 141 6.04 -16.59 -4.00
C GLN A 141 6.88 -16.36 -2.74
N GLU A 142 8.05 -15.74 -2.90
CA GLU A 142 8.98 -15.53 -1.79
C GLU A 142 8.37 -14.64 -0.69
N THR A 143 7.54 -13.67 -1.08
CA THR A 143 6.79 -12.83 -0.14
C THR A 143 5.80 -13.64 0.69
N LEU A 144 5.06 -14.56 0.07
CA LEU A 144 4.12 -15.43 0.77
C LEU A 144 4.84 -16.45 1.65
N ASP A 145 5.99 -16.97 1.22
CA ASP A 145 6.79 -17.91 2.00
C ASP A 145 7.37 -17.24 3.26
N ILE A 146 7.92 -16.02 3.15
CA ILE A 146 8.38 -15.23 4.29
C ILE A 146 7.20 -14.88 5.21
N PHE A 147 6.06 -14.46 4.66
CA PHE A 147 4.86 -14.19 5.46
C PHE A 147 4.40 -15.45 6.23
N ASN A 148 4.40 -16.62 5.58
CA ASN A 148 4.05 -17.89 6.19
C ASN A 148 5.03 -18.34 7.27
N GLU A 149 6.30 -17.98 7.13
CA GLU A 149 7.30 -18.18 8.17
C GLU A 149 7.03 -17.28 9.39
N LEU A 150 6.76 -16.00 9.17
CA LEU A 150 6.49 -15.02 10.24
C LEU A 150 5.21 -15.36 11.02
N ARG A 151 4.15 -15.78 10.35
CA ARG A 151 2.85 -16.05 11.02
C ARG A 151 2.87 -17.22 12.00
N LYS A 152 3.95 -18.01 12.04
CA LYS A 152 4.16 -19.05 13.05
C LYS A 152 4.39 -18.44 14.44
N ASP A 153 5.03 -17.28 14.49
CA ASP A 153 5.45 -16.61 15.74
C ASP A 153 4.70 -15.29 15.99
N TYR A 154 4.12 -14.69 14.93
CA TYR A 154 3.52 -13.36 14.96
C TYR A 154 2.08 -13.35 14.41
N ASP A 155 1.19 -12.70 15.14
CA ASP A 155 -0.22 -12.46 14.80
C ASP A 155 -0.48 -11.02 14.34
N ASN A 156 0.50 -10.13 14.50
CA ASN A 156 0.44 -8.71 14.17
C ASN A 156 1.05 -8.37 12.79
N VAL A 157 1.04 -9.32 11.87
CA VAL A 157 1.54 -9.18 10.49
C VAL A 157 0.51 -9.67 9.48
N GLY A 158 0.42 -9.03 8.32
CA GLY A 158 -0.38 -9.49 7.20
C GLY A 158 0.27 -9.16 5.86
N THR A 159 -0.29 -9.71 4.78
CA THR A 159 0.23 -9.53 3.41
C THR A 159 -0.81 -8.90 2.47
N ALA A 160 -0.50 -8.78 1.18
CA ALA A 160 -1.42 -8.32 0.15
C ALA A 160 -1.55 -9.33 -1.00
N ILE A 161 -2.70 -9.35 -1.67
CA ILE A 161 -2.95 -10.17 -2.88
C ILE A 161 -3.47 -9.28 -4.00
N GLN A 162 -2.99 -9.53 -5.22
CA GLN A 162 -3.29 -8.74 -6.41
C GLN A 162 -4.31 -9.46 -7.31
N GLY A 163 -5.53 -8.92 -7.41
CA GLY A 163 -6.65 -9.54 -8.11
C GLY A 163 -6.52 -9.66 -9.62
N TYR A 164 -5.55 -8.99 -10.26
CA TYR A 164 -5.27 -9.17 -11.68
C TYR A 164 -4.43 -10.42 -12.00
N LEU A 165 -3.82 -11.09 -11.02
CA LEU A 165 -2.97 -12.25 -11.27
C LEU A 165 -3.80 -13.53 -11.38
N HIS A 166 -3.41 -14.43 -12.29
CA HIS A 166 -4.05 -15.75 -12.43
C HIS A 166 -3.90 -16.59 -11.15
N ARG A 167 -2.78 -16.44 -10.43
CA ARG A 167 -2.48 -17.17 -9.18
C ARG A 167 -3.26 -16.69 -7.95
N ALA A 168 -3.88 -15.50 -8.01
CA ALA A 168 -4.42 -14.82 -6.84
C ALA A 168 -5.48 -15.63 -6.08
N GLN A 169 -6.30 -16.42 -6.79
CA GLN A 169 -7.32 -17.24 -6.15
C GLN A 169 -6.73 -18.42 -5.38
N GLU A 170 -5.64 -19.00 -5.87
CA GLU A 170 -4.94 -20.09 -5.18
C GLU A 170 -4.22 -19.54 -3.96
N ASP A 171 -3.43 -18.48 -4.13
CA ASP A 171 -2.69 -17.84 -3.04
C ASP A 171 -3.62 -17.42 -1.88
N LEU A 172 -4.85 -16.99 -2.19
CA LEU A 172 -5.81 -16.56 -1.17
C LEU A 172 -6.35 -17.71 -0.30
N LYS A 173 -6.37 -18.96 -0.80
CA LYS A 173 -6.89 -20.12 -0.04
C LYS A 173 -6.09 -20.36 1.23
N ASP A 174 -4.76 -20.25 1.12
CA ASP A 174 -3.82 -20.48 2.23
C ASP A 174 -3.80 -19.32 3.24
N LEU A 175 -4.47 -18.21 2.92
CA LEU A 175 -4.51 -17.00 3.73
C LEU A 175 -5.79 -16.87 4.57
N LYS A 176 -6.62 -17.92 4.65
CA LYS A 176 -7.79 -17.95 5.53
C LYS A 176 -7.38 -17.74 6.99
N GLY A 177 -8.13 -16.90 7.70
CA GLY A 177 -7.88 -16.54 9.10
C GLY A 177 -6.78 -15.51 9.28
N THR A 178 -6.26 -14.93 8.19
CA THR A 178 -5.22 -13.89 8.25
C THR A 178 -5.77 -12.54 7.82
N SER A 179 -5.07 -11.48 8.20
CA SER A 179 -5.37 -10.15 7.68
C SER A 179 -4.78 -10.04 6.27
N VAL A 180 -5.60 -9.78 5.25
CA VAL A 180 -5.13 -9.63 3.85
C VAL A 180 -5.59 -8.30 3.27
N ARG A 181 -4.66 -7.58 2.64
CA ARG A 181 -4.97 -6.43 1.79
C ARG A 181 -5.23 -6.89 0.36
N LEU A 182 -6.43 -6.70 -0.15
CA LEU A 182 -6.78 -7.01 -1.53
C LEU A 182 -6.64 -5.75 -2.38
N ILE A 183 -5.80 -5.82 -3.42
CA ILE A 183 -5.61 -4.77 -4.43
C ILE A 183 -5.89 -5.30 -5.84
N LYS A 184 -6.16 -4.42 -6.82
CA LYS A 184 -6.27 -4.84 -8.22
C LYS A 184 -4.93 -5.33 -8.77
N GLY A 185 -3.84 -4.64 -8.45
CA GLY A 185 -2.51 -4.85 -9.01
C GLY A 185 -1.94 -3.54 -9.56
N ALA A 186 -0.64 -3.30 -9.33
CA ALA A 186 0.02 -2.02 -9.65
C ALA A 186 1.14 -2.15 -10.70
N TYR A 187 1.64 -3.37 -10.93
CA TYR A 187 2.78 -3.62 -11.81
C TYR A 187 2.34 -3.92 -13.24
N LYS A 188 3.25 -3.72 -14.20
CA LYS A 188 3.00 -4.12 -15.59
C LYS A 188 3.54 -5.53 -15.78
N GLU A 189 2.63 -6.50 -15.83
CA GLU A 189 2.96 -7.92 -15.97
C GLU A 189 2.59 -8.46 -17.35
N SER A 190 3.17 -9.62 -17.69
CA SER A 190 2.87 -10.38 -18.91
C SER A 190 1.42 -10.91 -18.88
N PRO A 191 0.73 -10.99 -20.04
CA PRO A 191 -0.56 -11.69 -20.15
C PRO A 191 -0.50 -13.17 -19.75
N GLU A 192 0.69 -13.78 -19.71
CA GLU A 192 0.88 -15.16 -19.24
C GLU A 192 0.51 -15.33 -17.76
N VAL A 193 0.71 -14.26 -16.97
CA VAL A 193 0.56 -14.31 -15.50
C VAL A 193 -0.56 -13.42 -14.98
N CYS A 194 -1.08 -12.50 -15.79
CA CYS A 194 -2.14 -11.59 -15.36
C CYS A 194 -3.21 -11.31 -16.44
N TYR A 195 -4.43 -11.13 -15.97
CA TYR A 195 -5.55 -10.66 -16.76
C TYR A 195 -5.27 -9.25 -17.29
N GLN A 196 -5.52 -9.04 -18.58
CA GLN A 196 -5.39 -7.72 -19.23
C GLN A 196 -6.73 -7.00 -19.37
N ASP A 197 -7.83 -7.76 -19.43
CA ASP A 197 -9.17 -7.23 -19.57
C ASP A 197 -9.67 -6.62 -18.26
N GLN A 198 -10.20 -5.40 -18.33
CA GLN A 198 -10.62 -4.65 -17.14
C GLN A 198 -11.87 -5.23 -16.46
N THR A 199 -12.76 -5.85 -17.23
CA THR A 199 -13.96 -6.51 -16.68
C THR A 199 -13.54 -7.77 -15.92
N THR A 200 -12.69 -8.61 -16.52
CA THR A 200 -12.14 -9.78 -15.84
C THR A 200 -11.38 -9.42 -14.56
N ILE A 201 -10.56 -8.37 -14.58
CA ILE A 201 -9.88 -7.87 -13.36
C ILE A 201 -10.89 -7.40 -12.32
N TYR A 202 -11.94 -6.67 -12.73
CA TYR A 202 -12.99 -6.17 -11.84
C TYR A 202 -13.72 -7.34 -11.16
N ASP A 203 -14.17 -8.32 -11.94
CA ASP A 203 -14.93 -9.48 -11.46
C ASP A 203 -14.07 -10.36 -10.56
N ASN A 204 -12.84 -10.68 -10.96
CA ASN A 204 -11.94 -11.48 -10.14
C ASN A 204 -11.61 -10.79 -8.82
N TYR A 205 -11.35 -9.48 -8.84
CA TYR A 205 -11.08 -8.70 -7.64
C TYR A 205 -12.26 -8.74 -6.65
N LEU A 206 -13.50 -8.57 -7.13
CA LEU A 206 -14.70 -8.71 -6.29
C LEU A 206 -14.86 -10.13 -5.74
N ASN A 207 -14.63 -11.15 -6.56
CA ASN A 207 -14.75 -12.54 -6.15
C ASN A 207 -13.77 -12.88 -5.03
N LEU A 208 -12.51 -12.44 -5.14
CA LEU A 208 -11.49 -12.62 -4.10
C LEU A 208 -11.91 -11.94 -2.79
N ILE A 209 -12.42 -10.71 -2.85
CA ILE A 209 -12.90 -10.00 -1.65
C ILE A 209 -14.05 -10.74 -0.99
N LYS A 210 -15.08 -11.12 -1.77
CA LYS A 210 -16.24 -11.85 -1.28
C LYS A 210 -15.81 -13.19 -0.65
N GLN A 211 -14.91 -13.92 -1.29
CA GLN A 211 -14.38 -15.19 -0.78
C GLN A 211 -13.66 -15.01 0.57
N HIS A 212 -12.78 -14.01 0.68
CA HIS A 212 -12.04 -13.76 1.93
C HIS A 212 -12.96 -13.31 3.08
N LEU A 213 -13.93 -12.44 2.78
CA LEU A 213 -14.95 -11.98 3.73
C LEU A 213 -15.82 -13.13 4.24
N LEU A 214 -16.31 -14.00 3.35
CA LEU A 214 -17.10 -15.17 3.73
C LEU A 214 -16.30 -16.17 4.58
N GLY A 215 -14.97 -16.16 4.46
CA GLY A 215 -14.08 -16.93 5.32
C GLY A 215 -13.96 -16.41 6.76
N GLY A 216 -14.61 -15.30 7.11
CA GLY A 216 -14.57 -14.69 8.44
C GLY A 216 -13.28 -13.92 8.75
N SER A 217 -12.43 -13.71 7.74
CA SER A 217 -11.09 -13.12 7.91
C SER A 217 -11.13 -11.60 7.82
N TYR A 218 -10.21 -10.92 8.51
CA TYR A 218 -10.12 -9.47 8.45
C TYR A 218 -9.64 -9.03 7.06
N THR A 219 -10.46 -8.26 6.34
CA THR A 219 -10.21 -7.94 4.93
C THR A 219 -9.96 -6.44 4.73
N ALA A 220 -8.77 -6.08 4.26
CA ALA A 220 -8.44 -4.72 3.88
C ALA A 220 -8.70 -4.52 2.38
N ILE A 221 -9.76 -3.78 2.04
CA ILE A 221 -10.20 -3.57 0.65
C ILE A 221 -9.57 -2.28 0.11
N ALA A 222 -8.46 -2.40 -0.62
CA ALA A 222 -7.70 -1.26 -1.14
C ALA A 222 -8.12 -0.90 -2.58
N THR A 223 -9.08 0.02 -2.70
CA THR A 223 -9.60 0.49 -3.99
C THR A 223 -10.18 1.90 -3.91
N HIS A 224 -10.04 2.66 -4.99
CA HIS A 224 -10.70 3.97 -5.18
C HIS A 224 -11.94 3.90 -6.08
N ASP A 225 -12.37 2.70 -6.45
CA ASP A 225 -13.49 2.47 -7.36
C ASP A 225 -14.81 2.40 -6.57
N HIS A 226 -15.60 3.48 -6.63
CA HIS A 226 -16.89 3.58 -5.94
C HIS A 226 -17.88 2.48 -6.32
N ARG A 227 -17.78 1.89 -7.52
CA ARG A 227 -18.65 0.79 -7.95
C ARG A 227 -18.39 -0.46 -7.13
N ILE A 228 -17.10 -0.83 -6.98
CA ILE A 228 -16.66 -1.95 -6.12
C ILE A 228 -17.07 -1.69 -4.68
N ILE A 229 -16.85 -0.48 -4.17
CA ILE A 229 -17.19 -0.12 -2.79
C ILE A 229 -18.70 -0.30 -2.54
N ASN A 230 -19.55 0.25 -3.41
CA ASN A 230 -21.00 0.17 -3.24
C ASN A 230 -21.51 -1.27 -3.37
N GLU A 231 -20.96 -2.05 -4.30
CA GLU A 231 -21.31 -3.46 -4.44
C GLU A 231 -20.91 -4.27 -3.21
N LEU A 232 -19.74 -4.01 -2.63
CA LEU A 232 -19.26 -4.70 -1.43
C LEU A 232 -20.05 -4.30 -0.19
N LYS A 233 -20.43 -3.03 -0.04
CA LYS A 233 -21.35 -2.60 1.03
C LYS A 233 -22.67 -3.37 0.97
N ALA A 234 -23.30 -3.40 -0.21
CA ALA A 234 -24.55 -4.13 -0.42
C ALA A 234 -24.39 -5.64 -0.16
N PHE A 235 -23.27 -6.22 -0.59
CA PHE A 235 -22.95 -7.63 -0.33
C PHE A 235 -22.77 -7.92 1.16
N THR A 236 -22.00 -7.11 1.89
CA THR A 236 -21.75 -7.31 3.32
C THR A 236 -23.02 -7.12 4.14
N ASP A 237 -23.84 -6.12 3.80
CA ASP A 237 -25.13 -5.89 4.45
C ASP A 237 -26.07 -7.08 4.23
N GLY A 238 -26.20 -7.56 2.99
CA GLY A 238 -27.03 -8.72 2.64
C GLY A 238 -26.55 -10.04 3.22
N LYS A 239 -25.28 -10.14 3.64
CA LYS A 239 -24.68 -11.31 4.30
C LYS A 239 -24.54 -11.17 5.81
N GLY A 240 -24.91 -10.02 6.38
CA GLY A 240 -24.73 -9.74 7.82
C GLY A 240 -23.28 -9.71 8.27
N ILE A 241 -22.34 -9.37 7.38
CA ILE A 241 -20.92 -9.29 7.69
C ILE A 241 -20.66 -7.97 8.44
N PRO A 242 -20.11 -7.99 9.67
CA PRO A 242 -19.97 -6.79 10.47
C PRO A 242 -18.92 -5.85 9.88
N LYS A 243 -19.16 -4.54 9.96
CA LYS A 243 -18.24 -3.49 9.52
C LYS A 243 -16.87 -3.54 10.22
N THR A 244 -16.76 -4.24 11.34
CA THR A 244 -15.51 -4.47 12.08
C THR A 244 -14.63 -5.56 11.46
N GLN A 245 -15.17 -6.39 10.55
CA GLN A 245 -14.42 -7.45 9.88
C GLN A 245 -13.61 -6.93 8.67
N PHE A 246 -13.82 -5.68 8.25
CA PHE A 246 -13.13 -5.14 7.09
C PHE A 246 -12.93 -3.63 7.16
N GLU A 247 -12.07 -3.14 6.30
CA GLU A 247 -11.82 -1.71 6.13
C GLU A 247 -11.68 -1.37 4.65
N PHE A 248 -11.98 -0.13 4.29
CA PHE A 248 -11.64 0.41 2.97
C PHE A 248 -10.34 1.18 3.05
N GLN A 249 -9.45 0.98 2.09
CA GLN A 249 -8.16 1.65 2.06
C GLN A 249 -7.99 2.51 0.82
N PHE A 250 -7.45 3.71 1.05
CA PHE A 250 -7.22 4.71 0.01
C PHE A 250 -5.80 5.24 0.09
N LEU A 251 -5.23 5.55 -1.06
CA LEU A 251 -4.00 6.33 -1.12
C LEU A 251 -4.23 7.78 -0.64
N TYR A 252 -3.27 8.32 0.08
CA TYR A 252 -3.25 9.72 0.53
C TYR A 252 -3.41 10.68 -0.65
N GLY A 253 -4.27 11.67 -0.49
CA GLY A 253 -4.60 12.67 -1.52
C GLY A 253 -5.69 12.27 -2.52
N PHE A 254 -6.14 11.00 -2.56
CA PHE A 254 -7.06 10.52 -3.60
C PHE A 254 -8.48 10.30 -3.09
N ARG A 255 -9.48 10.91 -3.74
CA ARG A 255 -10.91 10.72 -3.43
C ARG A 255 -11.24 11.05 -1.96
N THR A 256 -10.66 12.13 -1.43
CA THR A 256 -10.79 12.51 0.00
C THR A 256 -12.22 12.75 0.46
N GLU A 257 -13.10 13.18 -0.44
CA GLU A 257 -14.54 13.29 -0.16
C GLU A 257 -15.18 11.92 0.09
N LEU A 258 -14.99 10.97 -0.84
CA LEU A 258 -15.46 9.60 -0.70
C LEU A 258 -14.90 8.92 0.57
N GLN A 259 -13.63 9.17 0.92
CA GLN A 259 -13.05 8.67 2.17
C GLN A 259 -13.86 9.12 3.39
N ARG A 260 -14.21 10.41 3.46
CA ARG A 260 -14.99 10.99 4.56
C ARG A 260 -16.44 10.51 4.55
N GLU A 261 -17.05 10.34 3.38
CA GLU A 261 -18.40 9.79 3.24
C GLU A 261 -18.46 8.37 3.82
N ILE A 262 -17.54 7.50 3.39
CA ILE A 262 -17.47 6.11 3.88
C ILE A 262 -17.20 6.06 5.40
N ALA A 263 -16.33 6.93 5.92
CA ALA A 263 -16.07 7.00 7.36
C ALA A 263 -17.33 7.45 8.15
N LYS A 264 -18.09 8.44 7.64
CA LYS A 264 -19.35 8.89 8.25
C LYS A 264 -20.43 7.81 8.25
N GLU A 265 -20.40 6.89 7.31
CA GLU A 265 -21.26 5.70 7.30
C GLU A 265 -20.85 4.64 8.34
N GLY A 266 -19.79 4.88 9.12
CA GLY A 266 -19.32 4.00 10.19
C GLY A 266 -18.40 2.86 9.74
N TYR A 267 -17.86 2.92 8.51
CA TYR A 267 -16.83 1.99 8.07
C TYR A 267 -15.45 2.46 8.51
N THR A 268 -14.57 1.51 8.82
CA THR A 268 -13.14 1.81 8.99
C THR A 268 -12.54 2.23 7.65
N VAL A 269 -11.93 3.43 7.62
CA VAL A 269 -11.22 3.94 6.44
C VAL A 269 -9.77 4.17 6.78
N ARG A 270 -8.87 3.45 6.10
CA ARG A 270 -7.42 3.58 6.27
C ARG A 270 -6.78 4.31 5.11
N ILE A 271 -5.96 5.31 5.41
CA ILE A 271 -5.21 6.06 4.42
C ILE A 271 -3.77 5.52 4.35
N TYR A 272 -3.34 5.14 3.15
CA TYR A 272 -1.96 4.80 2.86
C TYR A 272 -1.17 6.08 2.60
N VAL A 273 -0.27 6.41 3.53
CA VAL A 273 0.45 7.68 3.60
C VAL A 273 1.94 7.43 3.32
N PRO A 274 2.38 7.59 2.07
CA PRO A 274 3.79 7.47 1.74
C PRO A 274 4.55 8.70 2.25
N TYR A 275 5.80 8.50 2.67
CA TYR A 275 6.69 9.56 3.10
C TYR A 275 8.15 9.21 2.83
N GLY A 276 9.04 10.19 2.79
CA GLY A 276 10.47 9.99 2.54
C GLY A 276 10.97 10.72 1.29
N ASN A 277 12.27 10.66 1.07
CA ASN A 277 12.96 11.43 0.02
C ASN A 277 12.77 10.83 -1.39
N ASP A 278 12.43 9.54 -1.51
CA ASP A 278 12.33 8.84 -2.80
C ASP A 278 10.92 8.92 -3.40
N TRP A 279 10.29 10.08 -3.25
CA TRP A 279 8.90 10.31 -3.63
C TRP A 279 8.64 10.30 -5.15
N TYR A 280 9.66 10.56 -5.97
CA TYR A 280 9.48 10.80 -7.41
C TYR A 280 9.03 9.55 -8.17
N GLY A 281 9.70 8.41 -7.95
CA GLY A 281 9.33 7.14 -8.60
C GLY A 281 7.90 6.74 -8.25
N TYR A 282 7.56 6.82 -6.96
CA TYR A 282 6.20 6.62 -6.46
C TYR A 282 5.19 7.57 -7.12
N PHE A 283 5.46 8.87 -7.14
CA PHE A 283 4.58 9.88 -7.72
C PHE A 283 4.32 9.63 -9.21
N MET A 284 5.36 9.32 -9.98
CA MET A 284 5.24 9.03 -11.41
C MET A 284 4.40 7.78 -11.68
N ARG A 285 4.51 6.71 -10.87
CA ARG A 285 3.61 5.55 -10.99
C ARG A 285 2.14 5.93 -10.73
N ARG A 286 1.87 6.80 -9.76
CA ARG A 286 0.50 7.28 -9.45
C ARG A 286 -0.10 8.15 -10.58
N LEU A 287 0.72 8.92 -11.28
CA LEU A 287 0.30 9.66 -12.48
C LEU A 287 -0.01 8.71 -13.65
N ALA A 288 0.78 7.65 -13.81
CA ALA A 288 0.58 6.66 -14.87
C ALA A 288 -0.72 5.86 -14.74
N GLU A 289 -1.18 5.60 -13.51
CA GLU A 289 -2.35 4.76 -13.23
C GLU A 289 -3.68 5.43 -13.61
N ARG A 290 -3.75 6.76 -13.63
CA ARG A 290 -4.94 7.50 -14.09
C ARG A 290 -4.51 8.79 -14.79
N PRO A 291 -4.54 8.86 -16.13
CA PRO A 291 -4.23 10.07 -16.89
C PRO A 291 -5.08 11.29 -16.50
N GLN A 292 -6.31 11.06 -16.01
CA GLN A 292 -7.17 12.13 -15.47
C GLN A 292 -6.56 12.82 -14.24
N ASN A 293 -5.72 12.12 -13.45
CA ASN A 293 -4.98 12.69 -12.32
C ASN A 293 -3.87 13.66 -12.77
N VAL A 294 -3.42 13.58 -14.02
CA VAL A 294 -2.43 14.52 -14.58
C VAL A 294 -3.00 15.93 -14.57
N SER A 295 -4.30 16.10 -14.86
CA SER A 295 -4.99 17.40 -14.77
C SER A 295 -5.05 17.95 -13.33
N PHE A 296 -5.17 17.07 -12.32
CA PHE A 296 -5.14 17.45 -10.91
C PHE A 296 -3.73 17.83 -10.43
N ALA A 297 -2.71 17.07 -10.85
CA ALA A 297 -1.32 17.40 -10.59
C ALA A 297 -0.91 18.72 -11.28
N LEU A 298 -1.35 18.95 -12.52
CA LEU A 298 -1.19 20.20 -13.26
C LEU A 298 -1.88 21.40 -12.59
N ARG A 299 -3.07 21.22 -12.01
CA ARG A 299 -3.75 22.30 -11.26
C ARG A 299 -2.98 22.72 -10.01
N GLY A 300 -2.24 21.82 -9.38
CA GLY A 300 -1.30 22.14 -8.30
C GLY A 300 -0.09 22.98 -8.76
N MET A 301 0.19 23.04 -10.07
CA MET A 301 1.27 23.86 -10.65
C MET A 301 0.86 25.30 -10.97
N ILE A 302 -0.44 25.60 -11.00
CA ILE A 302 -0.97 26.93 -11.39
C ILE A 302 -1.38 27.78 -10.19
N LYS A 303 -1.53 27.19 -8.99
CA LYS A 303 -1.73 27.97 -7.76
C LYS A 303 -0.39 28.43 -7.18
N LYS A 304 0.01 29.64 -7.56
CA LYS A 304 0.77 30.56 -6.70
C LYS A 304 -0.16 31.17 -5.66
#